data_AF-A0A945IUR0-F1
#
_entry.id   AF-A0A945IUR0-F1
#
_cell.length_a   1.000
_cell.length_b   1.000
_cell.length_c   1.000
_cell.angle_alpha   90.00
_cell.angle_beta   90.00
_cell.angle_gamma   90.00
#
_symmetry.space_group_name_H-M   'P 1'
#
loop_
_entity.id
_entity.type
_entity.pdbx_description
1 polymer ?
#
loop_
_entity_poly.entity_id
_entity_poly.type
_entity_poly.pdbx_seq_one_letter_code
_entity_poly.pdbx_strand_id
1 'polypeptide(L)'
;MTDLDDPVEHDETPSLAPAKRRRPDRGLLIASLVIAAGLTLIVWGFFSAITGDEGVNRPAEIESISPVENAVQVLQQEGIAVDLEFGYEAVLIVDGIELETTNIGELEAEPGQLLAFPPTAIFDPGNSIISFTPSDDAQITEFVQGRHQARVLYWRVDEGRDNARSYNWFFEVV
;
A
#
# COMPACT_ATOMS: atom_id res chain seq x y z
N MET A 1 56.26 2.54 -77.77
CA MET A 1 56.76 1.26 -78.29
C MET A 1 56.19 0.20 -77.36
N THR A 2 55.26 -0.61 -77.89
CA THR A 2 54.80 -1.96 -77.51
C THR A 2 55.56 -2.64 -76.35
N ASP A 3 54.94 -3.37 -75.41
CA ASP A 3 53.98 -4.45 -75.64
C ASP A 3 53.15 -4.79 -74.38
N LEU A 4 51.96 -5.33 -74.64
CA LEU A 4 51.14 -6.07 -73.68
C LEU A 4 51.85 -7.40 -73.34
N ASP A 5 51.75 -7.85 -72.09
CA ASP A 5 51.28 -9.21 -71.81
C ASP A 5 50.90 -9.35 -70.33
N ASP A 6 49.62 -9.58 -70.13
CA ASP A 6 48.99 -10.01 -68.89
C ASP A 6 49.16 -11.53 -68.80
N PRO A 7 49.42 -12.10 -67.60
CA PRO A 7 48.73 -13.33 -67.27
C PRO A 7 47.89 -13.15 -66.02
N VAL A 8 46.58 -13.19 -66.26
CA VAL A 8 45.54 -13.51 -65.29
C VAL A 8 45.87 -14.82 -64.61
N GLU A 9 46.12 -14.80 -63.29
CA GLU A 9 46.21 -16.03 -62.50
C GLU A 9 45.41 -15.95 -61.20
N HIS A 10 44.26 -16.64 -61.27
CA HIS A 10 43.50 -17.33 -60.24
C HIS A 10 43.02 -16.60 -58.97
N ASP A 11 41.73 -16.23 -59.06
CA ASP A 11 40.72 -16.19 -57.99
C ASP A 11 40.85 -17.38 -57.02
N GLU A 12 41.56 -17.19 -55.91
CA GLU A 12 41.38 -18.00 -54.71
C GLU A 12 40.30 -17.36 -53.84
N THR A 13 39.04 -17.64 -54.18
CA THR A 13 37.93 -17.40 -53.28
C THR A 13 38.14 -18.25 -52.02
N PRO A 14 38.25 -17.67 -50.80
CA PRO A 14 38.37 -18.49 -49.61
C PRO A 14 37.06 -19.23 -49.41
N SER A 15 37.07 -20.54 -49.70
CA SER A 15 35.97 -21.46 -49.43
C SER A 15 35.63 -21.40 -47.95
N LEU A 16 34.61 -20.61 -47.60
CA LEU A 16 34.00 -20.56 -46.27
C LEU A 16 33.46 -21.96 -45.95
N ALA A 17 34.21 -22.72 -45.16
CA ALA A 17 33.75 -24.01 -44.64
C ALA A 17 32.38 -23.79 -43.96
N PRO A 18 31.37 -24.65 -44.20
CA PRO A 18 30.07 -24.49 -43.56
C PRO A 18 30.25 -24.62 -42.05
N ALA A 19 29.89 -23.57 -41.31
CA ALA A 19 29.93 -23.57 -39.85
C ALA A 19 29.09 -24.74 -39.34
N LYS A 20 29.77 -25.79 -38.85
CA LYS A 20 29.15 -26.98 -38.28
C LYS A 20 28.26 -26.54 -37.14
N ARG A 21 26.92 -26.59 -37.33
CA ARG A 21 25.93 -26.32 -36.29
C ARG A 21 26.21 -27.26 -35.11
N ARG A 22 26.86 -26.73 -34.07
CA ARG A 22 27.12 -27.48 -32.83
C ARG A 22 25.75 -27.76 -32.22
N ARG A 23 25.41 -29.05 -32.09
CA ARG A 23 24.20 -29.44 -31.37
C ARG A 23 24.32 -28.85 -29.97
N PRO A 24 23.30 -28.13 -29.47
CA PRO A 24 23.42 -27.51 -28.17
C PRO A 24 23.63 -28.61 -27.13
N ASP A 25 24.67 -28.44 -26.32
CA ASP A 25 25.01 -29.37 -25.27
C ASP A 25 23.87 -29.36 -24.25
N ARG A 26 23.16 -30.48 -24.15
CA ARG A 26 22.00 -30.62 -23.27
C ARG A 26 22.39 -30.39 -21.81
N GLY A 27 23.61 -30.74 -21.42
CA GLY A 27 24.13 -30.46 -20.07
C GLY A 27 24.29 -28.97 -19.83
N LEU A 28 24.85 -28.25 -20.81
CA LEU A 28 24.99 -26.80 -20.74
C LEU A 28 23.62 -26.08 -20.73
N LEU A 29 22.65 -26.58 -21.50
CA LEU A 29 21.28 -26.05 -21.53
C LEU A 29 20.55 -26.25 -20.20
N ILE A 30 20.72 -27.41 -19.56
CA ILE A 30 20.13 -27.67 -18.24
C ILE A 30 20.79 -26.78 -17.19
N ALA A 31 22.12 -26.67 -17.21
CA ALA A 31 22.85 -25.81 -16.29
C ALA A 31 22.44 -24.33 -16.43
N SER A 32 22.31 -23.83 -17.67
CA SER A 32 21.89 -22.45 -17.91
C SER A 32 20.42 -22.22 -17.49
N LEU A 33 19.54 -23.19 -17.71
CA LEU A 33 18.14 -23.12 -17.27
C LEU A 33 18.01 -22.99 -15.76
N VAL A 34 18.77 -23.79 -14.99
CA VAL A 34 18.76 -23.75 -13.52
C VAL A 34 19.25 -22.40 -13.01
N ILE A 35 20.35 -21.89 -13.58
CA ILE A 35 20.90 -20.59 -13.19
C ILE A 35 19.91 -19.47 -13.53
N ALA A 36 19.30 -19.49 -14.73
CA ALA A 36 18.31 -18.51 -15.13
C ALA A 36 17.06 -18.55 -14.25
N ALA A 37 16.57 -19.73 -13.88
CA ALA A 37 15.45 -19.91 -12.96
C ALA A 37 15.79 -19.35 -11.58
N GLY A 38 16.99 -19.63 -11.05
CA GLY A 38 17.45 -19.09 -9.78
C GLY A 38 17.53 -17.57 -9.77
N LEU A 39 18.10 -16.96 -10.82
CA LEU A 39 18.15 -15.50 -10.97
C LEU A 39 16.75 -14.89 -11.08
N THR A 40 15.84 -15.55 -11.80
CA THR A 40 14.45 -15.11 -11.92
C THR A 40 13.74 -15.14 -10.57
N LEU A 41 13.94 -16.20 -9.77
CA LEU A 41 13.39 -16.31 -8.43
C LEU A 41 13.96 -15.27 -7.46
N ILE A 42 15.25 -14.93 -7.57
CA ILE A 42 15.87 -13.85 -6.79
C ILE A 42 15.25 -12.50 -7.18
N VAL A 43 15.17 -12.19 -8.47
CA VAL A 43 14.56 -10.95 -8.98
C VAL A 43 13.09 -10.84 -8.56
N TRP A 44 12.32 -11.93 -8.68
CA TRP A 44 10.94 -12.00 -8.23
C TRP A 44 10.82 -11.85 -6.71
N GLY A 45 11.73 -12.45 -5.94
CA GLY A 45 11.84 -12.27 -4.50
C GLY A 45 12.10 -10.82 -4.11
N PHE A 46 12.98 -10.10 -4.84
CA PHE A 46 13.19 -8.67 -4.64
C PHE A 46 11.94 -7.85 -4.97
N PHE A 47 11.25 -8.13 -6.08
CA PHE A 47 9.97 -7.47 -6.40
C PHE A 47 8.88 -7.75 -5.35
N SER A 48 8.87 -8.94 -4.74
CA SER A 48 7.93 -9.30 -3.67
C SER A 48 8.33 -8.76 -2.30
N ALA A 49 9.60 -8.43 -2.08
CA ALA A 49 10.08 -7.85 -0.82
C ALA A 49 9.93 -6.32 -0.79
N ILE A 50 9.87 -5.66 -1.95
CA ILE A 50 9.72 -4.20 -2.10
C ILE A 50 8.30 -3.70 -1.72
N THR A 51 7.33 -4.58 -1.53
CA THR A 51 6.06 -4.19 -0.87
C THR A 51 6.23 -3.90 0.63
N GLY A 52 7.45 -3.93 1.16
CA GLY A 52 7.76 -3.80 2.58
C GLY A 52 7.98 -2.39 3.11
N ASP A 53 8.26 -1.36 2.29
CA ASP A 53 8.58 -0.03 2.85
C ASP A 53 8.57 1.15 1.85
N GLU A 54 7.71 1.17 0.83
CA GLU A 54 7.51 2.39 0.01
C GLU A 54 6.05 2.54 -0.43
N GLY A 55 5.34 3.48 0.21
CA GLY A 55 4.15 4.11 -0.35
C GLY A 55 2.86 3.29 -0.24
N VAL A 56 2.33 3.16 0.98
CA VAL A 56 0.90 2.98 1.16
C VAL A 56 0.18 4.06 0.33
N ASN A 57 -0.51 3.66 -0.74
CA ASN A 57 -1.19 4.60 -1.64
C ASN A 57 -2.43 5.16 -0.95
N ARG A 58 -2.20 6.17 -0.11
CA ARG A 58 -3.23 6.90 0.62
C ARG A 58 -3.74 8.07 -0.23
N PRO A 59 -5.06 8.29 -0.29
CA PRO A 59 -5.64 9.50 -0.89
C PRO A 59 -5.04 10.76 -0.27
N ALA A 60 -4.84 11.80 -1.09
CA ALA A 60 -4.25 13.07 -0.64
C ALA A 60 -5.12 13.80 0.40
N GLU A 61 -6.41 13.49 0.41
CA GLU A 61 -7.41 13.99 1.37
C GLU A 61 -7.20 13.45 2.80
N ILE A 62 -6.40 12.39 2.98
CA ILE A 62 -6.12 11.81 4.30
C ILE A 62 -4.67 12.17 4.68
N GLU A 63 -4.53 13.14 5.58
CA GLU A 63 -3.23 13.64 6.02
C GLU A 63 -2.49 12.61 6.87
N SER A 64 -3.18 11.99 7.84
CA SER A 64 -2.58 10.99 8.71
C SER A 64 -3.59 9.92 9.19
N ILE A 65 -3.09 8.75 9.58
CA ILE A 65 -3.87 7.70 10.26
C ILE A 65 -3.04 7.12 11.40
N SER A 66 -3.71 6.74 12.48
CA SER A 66 -3.17 6.01 13.61
C SER A 66 -4.14 4.89 14.00
N PRO A 67 -3.69 3.66 14.28
CA PRO A 67 -2.37 3.14 13.96
C PRO A 67 -2.09 3.25 12.45
N VAL A 68 -0.81 3.37 12.08
CA VAL A 68 -0.42 3.41 10.66
C VAL A 68 -0.77 2.11 9.95
N GLU A 69 -0.92 2.15 8.62
CA GLU A 69 -1.22 0.95 7.84
C GLU A 69 -0.13 -0.11 7.99
N ASN A 70 -0.56 -1.35 8.24
CA ASN A 70 0.28 -2.50 8.58
C ASN A 70 1.09 -2.32 9.87
N ALA A 71 0.65 -1.43 10.77
CA ALA A 71 1.22 -1.35 12.12
C ALA A 71 1.16 -2.71 12.80
N VAL A 72 2.25 -3.07 13.48
CA VAL A 72 2.37 -4.27 14.28
C VAL A 72 2.50 -3.88 15.75
N GLN A 73 2.07 -4.77 16.65
CA GLN A 73 2.15 -4.58 18.10
C GLN A 73 1.28 -3.42 18.62
N VAL A 74 0.11 -3.23 18.03
CA VAL A 74 -0.92 -2.30 18.52
C VAL A 74 -1.49 -2.83 19.83
N LEU A 75 -1.78 -1.94 20.79
CA LEU A 75 -2.37 -2.34 22.07
C LEU A 75 -3.89 -2.54 21.95
N GLN A 76 -4.45 -3.42 22.78
CA GLN A 76 -5.89 -3.70 22.81
C GLN A 76 -6.77 -2.47 23.14
N GLN A 77 -6.17 -1.48 23.82
CA GLN A 77 -6.80 -0.22 24.24
C GLN A 77 -6.23 0.99 23.47
N GLU A 78 -5.51 0.77 22.37
CA GLU A 78 -4.98 1.85 21.54
C GLU A 78 -6.12 2.58 20.80
N GLY A 79 -5.97 3.88 20.61
CA GLY A 79 -6.93 4.67 19.84
C GLY A 79 -6.70 4.56 18.34
N ILE A 80 -7.80 4.64 17.58
CA ILE A 80 -7.77 4.86 16.14
C ILE A 80 -8.04 6.34 15.87
N ALA A 81 -7.25 6.95 15.01
CA ALA A 81 -7.44 8.34 14.56
C ALA A 81 -7.18 8.47 13.07
N VAL A 82 -7.93 9.37 12.42
CA VAL A 82 -7.75 9.75 11.03
C VAL A 82 -7.81 11.26 10.95
N ASP A 83 -6.77 11.84 10.37
CA ASP A 83 -6.63 13.26 10.09
C ASP A 83 -6.91 13.48 8.61
N LEU A 84 -7.85 14.36 8.31
CA LEU A 84 -8.35 14.63 6.96
C LEU A 84 -8.01 16.07 6.58
N GLU A 85 -7.90 16.30 5.27
CA GLU A 85 -7.87 17.66 4.74
C GLU A 85 -9.12 18.42 5.24
N PHE A 86 -8.97 19.71 5.52
CA PHE A 86 -10.08 20.56 5.91
C PHE A 86 -11.26 20.50 4.93
N GLY A 87 -12.47 20.48 5.50
CA GLY A 87 -13.73 20.47 4.74
C GLY A 87 -14.24 19.07 4.39
N TYR A 88 -13.66 18.03 5.00
CA TYR A 88 -14.20 16.68 4.99
C TYR A 88 -14.85 16.32 6.33
N GLU A 89 -15.88 15.50 6.26
CA GLU A 89 -16.48 14.78 7.38
C GLU A 89 -16.21 13.29 7.22
N ALA A 90 -16.32 12.54 8.32
CA ALA A 90 -16.12 11.11 8.28
C ALA A 90 -16.90 10.33 9.34
N VAL A 91 -17.03 9.03 9.09
CA VAL A 91 -17.35 8.00 10.08
C VAL A 91 -16.28 6.91 10.06
N LEU A 92 -16.06 6.29 11.21
CA LEU A 92 -15.10 5.21 11.37
C LEU A 92 -15.83 3.86 11.39
N ILE A 93 -15.28 2.90 10.65
CA ILE A 93 -15.77 1.52 10.58
C ILE A 93 -14.63 0.60 10.98
N VAL A 94 -14.83 -0.21 12.02
CA VAL A 94 -13.81 -1.15 12.51
C VAL A 94 -14.37 -2.57 12.46
N ASP A 95 -13.69 -3.46 11.76
CA ASP A 95 -14.11 -4.86 11.52
C ASP A 95 -15.54 -5.01 10.97
N GLY A 96 -16.00 -4.01 10.22
CA GLY A 96 -17.34 -3.96 9.65
C GLY A 96 -18.41 -3.35 10.56
N ILE A 97 -18.05 -2.93 11.77
CA ILE A 97 -18.91 -2.19 12.69
C ILE A 97 -18.73 -0.71 12.42
N GLU A 98 -19.76 -0.04 11.90
CA GLU A 98 -19.79 1.42 11.84
C GLU A 98 -19.98 1.97 13.26
N LEU A 99 -19.03 2.80 13.67
CA LEU A 99 -19.07 3.45 14.96
C LEU A 99 -19.99 4.65 14.91
N GLU A 100 -20.86 4.76 15.92
CA GLU A 100 -21.59 5.98 16.22
C GLU A 100 -20.58 7.13 16.30
N THR A 101 -20.90 8.24 15.64
CA THR A 101 -20.00 9.38 15.53
C THR A 101 -20.66 10.60 16.14
N THR A 102 -20.01 11.17 17.15
CA THR A 102 -20.40 12.42 17.78
C THR A 102 -19.54 13.55 17.24
N ASN A 103 -20.19 14.61 16.76
CA ASN A 103 -19.51 15.84 16.38
C ASN A 103 -19.28 16.70 17.63
N ILE A 104 -18.01 16.94 17.99
CA ILE A 104 -17.67 17.76 19.17
C ILE A 104 -18.12 19.22 19.02
N GLY A 105 -18.21 19.73 17.79
CA GLY A 105 -18.68 21.09 17.51
C GLY A 105 -20.14 21.31 17.89
N GLU A 106 -20.91 20.24 18.06
CA GLU A 106 -22.31 20.25 18.49
C GLU A 106 -22.46 20.03 20.00
N LEU A 107 -21.39 19.68 20.70
CA LEU A 107 -21.42 19.46 22.14
C LEU A 107 -21.34 20.81 22.87
N GLU A 108 -22.41 21.16 23.58
CA GLU A 108 -22.44 22.32 24.46
C GLU A 108 -21.99 21.93 25.88
N ALA A 109 -20.97 22.61 26.40
CA ALA A 109 -20.61 22.56 27.82
C ALA A 109 -20.85 23.91 28.49
N GLU A 110 -21.34 23.89 29.72
CA GLU A 110 -21.44 25.10 30.52
C GLU A 110 -20.04 25.65 30.88
N PRO A 111 -19.87 26.98 30.90
CA PRO A 111 -18.59 27.60 31.29
C PRO A 111 -18.10 27.08 32.65
N GLY A 112 -16.88 26.52 32.67
CA GLY A 112 -16.24 25.99 33.89
C GLY A 112 -16.47 24.49 34.14
N GLN A 113 -17.24 23.79 33.28
CA GLN A 113 -17.31 22.33 33.29
C GLN A 113 -16.34 21.72 32.28
N LEU A 114 -15.82 20.53 32.61
CA LEU A 114 -15.07 19.72 31.66
C LEU A 114 -16.06 19.07 30.68
N LEU A 115 -15.79 19.18 29.38
CA LEU A 115 -16.58 18.51 28.36
C LEU A 115 -16.42 16.99 28.52
N ALA A 116 -17.52 16.29 28.78
CA ALA A 116 -17.54 14.84 28.86
C ALA A 116 -17.78 14.26 27.47
N PHE A 117 -16.86 13.43 26.99
CA PHE A 117 -16.98 12.78 25.69
C PHE A 117 -17.83 11.51 25.80
N PRO A 118 -18.81 11.32 24.91
CA PRO A 118 -19.52 10.04 24.82
C PRO A 118 -18.58 8.93 24.34
N PRO A 119 -18.86 7.65 24.67
CA PRO A 119 -18.05 6.50 24.27
C PRO A 119 -18.30 6.11 22.79
N THR A 120 -18.12 7.07 21.91
CA THR A 120 -18.38 6.99 20.46
C THR A 120 -17.15 7.47 19.70
N ALA A 121 -17.13 7.34 18.37
CA ALA A 121 -16.13 8.04 17.58
C ALA A 121 -16.37 9.55 17.69
N ILE A 122 -15.34 10.31 17.99
CA ILE A 122 -15.40 11.77 18.13
C ILE A 122 -14.85 12.39 16.85
N PHE A 123 -15.69 13.16 16.15
CA PHE A 123 -15.28 13.98 15.03
C PHE A 123 -15.11 15.43 15.48
N ASP A 124 -13.93 16.00 15.22
CA ASP A 124 -13.62 17.40 15.43
C ASP A 124 -13.65 18.16 14.10
N PRO A 125 -14.71 18.93 13.80
CA PRO A 125 -14.82 19.69 12.55
C PRO A 125 -13.83 20.85 12.48
N GLY A 126 -13.32 21.32 13.63
CA GLY A 126 -12.33 22.39 13.71
C GLY A 126 -10.93 21.94 13.31
N ASN A 127 -10.66 20.64 13.33
CA ASN A 127 -9.39 20.04 12.92
C ASN A 127 -9.55 18.98 11.81
N SER A 128 -10.78 18.62 11.43
CA SER A 128 -11.09 17.52 10.48
C SER A 128 -10.50 16.18 10.90
N ILE A 129 -10.52 15.91 12.21
CA ILE A 129 -10.01 14.66 12.80
C ILE A 129 -11.18 13.82 13.30
N ILE A 130 -11.23 12.54 12.92
CA ILE A 130 -12.06 11.53 13.59
C ILE A 130 -11.19 10.63 14.44
N SER A 131 -11.60 10.38 15.68
CA SER A 131 -10.88 9.50 16.60
C SER A 131 -11.82 8.61 17.41
N PHE A 132 -11.33 7.45 17.81
CA PHE A 132 -12.05 6.49 18.64
C PHE A 132 -11.06 5.77 19.55
N THR A 133 -11.43 5.61 20.81
CA THR A 133 -10.68 4.80 21.77
C THR A 133 -11.61 3.76 22.37
N PRO A 134 -11.24 2.47 22.38
CA PRO A 134 -12.02 1.44 23.07
C PRO A 134 -12.26 1.80 24.54
N SER A 135 -13.43 1.44 25.05
CA SER A 135 -13.79 1.61 26.47
C SER A 135 -14.96 0.72 26.83
N ASP A 136 -15.17 0.45 28.13
CA ASP A 136 -16.21 -0.45 28.61
C ASP A 136 -17.64 -0.11 28.13
N ASP A 137 -17.91 1.17 27.89
CA ASP A 137 -19.21 1.68 27.45
C ASP A 137 -19.31 1.91 25.93
N ALA A 138 -18.24 1.65 25.17
CA ALA A 138 -18.21 1.85 23.72
C ALA A 138 -18.73 0.61 22.95
N GLN A 139 -19.09 0.81 21.68
CA GLN A 139 -19.46 -0.30 20.79
C GLN A 139 -18.36 -1.35 20.64
N ILE A 140 -17.10 -0.94 20.78
CA ILE A 140 -15.92 -1.81 20.84
C ILE A 140 -15.23 -1.53 22.17
N THR A 141 -15.22 -2.53 23.04
CA THR A 141 -14.67 -2.40 24.39
C THR A 141 -13.16 -2.60 24.45
N GLU A 142 -12.65 -3.45 23.57
CA GLU A 142 -11.22 -3.73 23.37
C GLU A 142 -11.02 -4.33 21.98
N PHE A 143 -9.82 -4.20 21.44
CA PHE A 143 -9.42 -5.01 20.28
C PHE A 143 -8.93 -6.39 20.73
N VAL A 144 -9.41 -7.43 20.05
CA VAL A 144 -8.93 -8.79 20.30
C VAL A 144 -7.52 -8.97 19.73
N GLN A 145 -6.80 -9.99 20.18
CA GLN A 145 -5.52 -10.30 19.57
C GLN A 145 -5.70 -10.69 18.09
N GLY A 146 -4.87 -10.14 17.20
CA GLY A 146 -4.81 -10.49 15.79
C GLY A 146 -4.97 -9.30 14.85
N ARG A 147 -5.30 -9.61 13.59
CA ARG A 147 -5.46 -8.62 12.53
C ARG A 147 -6.83 -7.96 12.57
N HIS A 148 -6.82 -6.63 12.63
CA HIS A 148 -8.00 -5.78 12.55
C HIS A 148 -8.03 -4.96 11.27
N GLN A 149 -9.23 -4.64 10.80
CA GLN A 149 -9.44 -3.73 9.67
C GLN A 149 -10.12 -2.46 10.15
N ALA A 150 -9.46 -1.32 9.95
CA ALA A 150 -10.09 -0.02 10.06
C ALA A 150 -10.43 0.52 8.67
N ARG A 151 -11.53 1.26 8.59
CA ARG A 151 -11.99 1.93 7.39
C ARG A 151 -12.56 3.28 7.78
N VAL A 152 -12.12 4.31 7.09
CA VAL A 152 -12.75 5.64 7.14
C VAL A 152 -13.64 5.80 5.93
N LEU A 153 -14.90 6.18 6.16
CA LEU A 153 -15.82 6.64 5.13
C LEU A 153 -15.93 8.16 5.27
N TYR A 154 -15.54 8.91 4.23
CA TYR A 154 -15.39 10.35 4.30
C TYR A 154 -15.97 11.05 3.06
N TRP A 155 -16.48 12.25 3.22
CA TRP A 155 -17.10 13.06 2.16
C TRP A 155 -16.80 14.53 2.38
N ARG A 156 -16.83 15.32 1.30
CA ARG A 156 -16.82 16.78 1.43
C ARG A 156 -18.12 17.23 2.09
N VAL A 157 -18.03 18.15 3.05
CA VAL A 157 -19.17 18.67 3.83
C VAL A 157 -20.31 19.18 2.92
N ASP A 158 -19.98 19.79 1.79
CA ASP A 158 -20.95 20.33 0.82
C ASP A 158 -21.56 19.30 -0.14
N GLU A 159 -20.92 18.13 -0.30
CA GLU A 159 -21.41 17.03 -1.14
C GLU A 159 -22.25 16.02 -0.34
N GLY A 160 -22.02 15.94 0.97
CA GLY A 160 -22.72 15.04 1.87
C GLY A 160 -22.36 13.56 1.71
N ARG A 161 -22.88 12.75 2.64
CA ARG A 161 -22.52 11.34 2.82
C ARG A 161 -22.82 10.43 1.62
N ASP A 162 -23.79 10.77 0.78
CA ASP A 162 -24.12 9.97 -0.41
C ASP A 162 -22.98 9.95 -1.45
N ASN A 163 -22.06 10.92 -1.39
CA ASN A 163 -20.88 11.01 -2.23
C ASN A 163 -19.60 10.51 -1.53
N ALA A 164 -19.76 9.74 -0.45
CA ALA A 164 -18.63 9.32 0.37
C ALA A 164 -17.65 8.41 -0.38
N ARG A 165 -16.38 8.64 -0.08
CA ARG A 165 -15.24 7.81 -0.45
C ARG A 165 -14.82 7.00 0.76
N SER A 166 -14.14 5.89 0.53
CA SER A 166 -13.64 5.06 1.62
C SER A 166 -12.17 4.76 1.46
N TYR A 167 -11.47 4.68 2.58
CA TYR A 167 -10.11 4.17 2.66
C TYR A 167 -10.01 3.15 3.78
N ASN A 168 -9.37 2.01 3.51
CA ASN A 168 -9.21 0.93 4.47
C ASN A 168 -7.74 0.65 4.73
N TRP A 169 -7.43 0.28 5.95
CA TRP A 169 -6.11 -0.18 6.35
C TRP A 169 -6.23 -1.28 7.40
N PHE A 170 -5.13 -1.95 7.66
CA PHE A 170 -5.05 -3.04 8.62
C PHE A 170 -3.97 -2.74 9.67
N PHE A 171 -4.16 -3.30 10.86
CA PHE A 171 -3.17 -3.29 11.92
C PHE A 171 -3.25 -4.60 12.72
N GLU A 172 -2.17 -4.95 13.42
CA GLU A 172 -2.05 -6.18 14.19
C GLU A 172 -1.93 -5.87 15.68
N VAL A 173 -2.88 -6.39 16.46
CA VAL A 173 -2.95 -6.27 17.91
C VAL A 173 -2.29 -7.48 18.56
N VAL A 174 -1.47 -7.24 19.59
CA VAL A 174 -0.69 -8.29 20.29
C VAL A 174 -1.07 -8.46 21.75
#